data_AF-A0A094B7P2-F1
#
_entry.id   AF-A0A094B7P2-F1
#
_cell.length_a   1.000
_cell.length_b   1.000
_cell.length_c   1.000
_cell.angle_alpha   90.00
_cell.angle_beta   90.00
_cell.angle_gamma   90.00
#
_symmetry.space_group_name_H-M   'P 1'
#
loop_
_entity.id
_entity.type
_entity.pdbx_description
1 polymer ?
#
loop_
_entity_poly.entity_id
_entity_poly.type
_entity_poly.pdbx_seq_one_letter_code
_entity_poly.pdbx_strand_id
1 'polypeptide(L)'
;MRVSLVLSLSYLSMAVWAGGYQGCLERVWLFQAYEIDALNPLADQTIGFKCTRPDEKKMICNGDWAACRPGATTSRTRCDFGELMKHLGKAPTVRKGDSWVGLDDKGNMDAEKTAKNCYRIYSTSEGKNKNVKNFPPHNALRDTWEYNEYIMKLSTKVNNAYRTHKTEANKHLWERFDDTRAKIGVARAADHAPYLIKEAIDKLGADFPLKRQDLGKNPVTGMPQETVDWKLTALEAKEKGIPNASAEISKVTSGFYIKDKDGKPSSALKHLQVMRSYKRVADRTQSCRRGH
;
A
#
# COMPACT_ATOMS: atom_id res chain seq x y z
N MET A 1 10.35 -9.46 -34.37
CA MET A 1 10.72 -10.35 -33.25
C MET A 1 10.14 -9.79 -31.96
N ARG A 2 9.40 -10.61 -31.21
CA ARG A 2 8.71 -10.24 -29.96
C ARG A 2 9.75 -10.02 -28.87
N VAL A 3 9.85 -8.80 -28.34
CA VAL A 3 10.69 -8.51 -27.17
C VAL A 3 9.93 -9.00 -25.94
N SER A 4 10.33 -10.16 -25.44
CA SER A 4 9.86 -10.71 -24.17
C SER A 4 10.25 -9.78 -23.01
N LEU A 5 9.23 -9.19 -22.40
CA LEU A 5 9.31 -8.42 -21.16
C LEU A 5 9.61 -9.37 -20.00
N VAL A 6 10.90 -9.65 -19.76
CA VAL A 6 11.36 -10.37 -18.58
C VAL A 6 11.19 -9.45 -17.37
N LEU A 7 10.08 -9.64 -16.66
CA LEU A 7 9.86 -9.21 -15.28
C LEU A 7 11.01 -9.72 -14.42
N SER A 8 12.01 -8.87 -14.20
CA SER A 8 13.07 -9.15 -13.23
C SER A 8 12.43 -9.18 -11.84
N LEU A 9 12.40 -10.36 -11.23
CA LEU A 9 12.01 -10.57 -9.84
C LEU A 9 12.85 -9.66 -8.93
N SER A 10 12.20 -8.67 -8.33
CA SER A 10 12.80 -7.85 -7.29
C SER A 10 12.86 -8.67 -5.99
N TYR A 11 13.87 -9.53 -5.86
CA TYR A 11 14.21 -10.13 -4.57
C TYR A 11 14.63 -9.04 -3.57
N LEU A 12 14.30 -9.31 -2.31
CA LEU A 12 14.56 -8.56 -1.08
C LEU A 12 13.39 -7.67 -0.66
N SER A 13 12.65 -8.22 0.30
CA SER A 13 11.94 -7.59 1.43
C SER A 13 12.83 -6.62 2.25
N MET A 14 13.70 -5.85 1.59
CA MET A 14 14.39 -4.72 2.18
C MET A 14 13.34 -3.65 2.44
N ALA A 15 12.93 -3.58 3.70
CA ALA A 15 12.12 -2.55 4.31
C ALA A 15 12.26 -1.22 3.57
N VAL A 16 11.37 -0.96 2.61
CA VAL A 16 11.19 0.40 2.10
C VAL A 16 10.62 1.15 3.30
N TRP A 17 11.37 2.11 3.82
CA TRP A 17 11.08 2.94 4.99
C TRP A 17 9.93 3.93 4.70
N ALA A 18 8.86 3.43 4.09
CA ALA A 18 7.56 4.03 3.88
C ALA A 18 6.64 3.75 5.09
N GLY A 19 7.23 3.78 6.29
CA GLY A 19 6.64 3.29 7.53
C GLY A 19 5.95 4.37 8.33
N GLY A 20 4.86 4.92 7.81
CA GLY A 20 4.08 5.97 8.45
C GLY A 20 2.57 5.77 8.26
N TYR A 21 1.84 6.87 8.05
CA TYR A 21 0.39 6.84 7.82
C TYR A 21 -0.01 5.90 6.67
N GLN A 22 0.75 5.90 5.56
CA GLN A 22 0.52 4.99 4.43
C GLN A 22 0.53 3.50 4.85
N GLY A 23 1.47 3.07 5.69
CA GLY A 23 1.58 1.68 6.13
C GLY A 23 0.44 1.25 7.06
N CYS A 24 -0.22 2.22 7.70
CA CYS A 24 -1.45 2.01 8.45
C CYS A 24 -2.68 1.95 7.54
N LEU A 25 -2.76 2.76 6.48
CA LEU A 25 -3.79 2.59 5.45
C LEU A 25 -3.70 1.21 4.79
N GLU A 26 -2.50 0.69 4.53
CA GLU A 26 -2.31 -0.66 3.96
C GLU A 26 -2.81 -1.78 4.87
N ARG A 27 -2.72 -1.59 6.19
CA ARG A 27 -3.29 -2.52 7.17
C ARG A 27 -4.80 -2.46 7.20
N VAL A 28 -5.38 -1.26 7.10
CA VAL A 28 -6.83 -1.08 6.96
C VAL A 28 -7.33 -1.74 5.68
N TRP A 29 -6.63 -1.52 4.57
CA TRP A 29 -6.95 -2.13 3.29
C TRP A 29 -6.88 -3.66 3.32
N LEU A 30 -5.87 -4.22 4.00
CA LEU A 30 -5.78 -5.65 4.28
C LEU A 30 -6.97 -6.15 5.10
N PHE A 31 -7.35 -5.44 6.17
CA PHE A 31 -8.48 -5.86 7.00
C PHE A 31 -9.80 -5.81 6.25
N GLN A 32 -10.04 -4.80 5.43
CA GLN A 32 -11.20 -4.75 4.54
C GLN A 32 -11.20 -5.92 3.55
N ALA A 33 -10.03 -6.28 3.00
CA ALA A 33 -9.92 -7.48 2.16
C ALA A 33 -10.22 -8.77 2.96
N TYR A 34 -9.77 -8.84 4.20
CA TYR A 34 -10.02 -9.95 5.12
C TYR A 34 -11.51 -10.09 5.46
N GLU A 35 -12.24 -8.99 5.59
CA GLU A 35 -13.69 -8.99 5.76
C GLU A 35 -14.40 -9.46 4.49
N ILE A 36 -13.96 -9.02 3.31
CA ILE A 36 -14.51 -9.47 2.02
C ILE A 36 -14.21 -10.96 1.79
N ASP A 37 -13.02 -11.45 2.14
CA ASP A 37 -12.66 -12.87 2.01
C ASP A 37 -13.56 -13.76 2.86
N ALA A 38 -14.12 -13.23 3.96
CA ALA A 38 -15.03 -13.96 4.83
C ALA A 38 -16.35 -14.35 4.14
N LEU A 39 -16.68 -13.73 3.01
CA LEU A 39 -17.85 -14.09 2.19
C LEU A 39 -17.65 -15.42 1.46
N ASN A 40 -16.39 -15.85 1.26
CA ASN A 40 -16.06 -17.14 0.65
C ASN A 40 -16.19 -18.28 1.68
N PRO A 41 -16.45 -19.53 1.23
CA PRO A 41 -16.33 -20.72 2.09
C PRO A 41 -14.95 -20.80 2.76
N LEU A 42 -14.89 -21.36 3.98
CA LEU A 42 -13.66 -21.39 4.80
C LEU A 42 -12.46 -22.02 4.07
N ALA A 43 -12.69 -23.01 3.20
CA ALA A 43 -11.64 -23.68 2.43
C ALA A 43 -10.97 -22.75 1.40
N ASP A 44 -11.69 -21.75 0.90
CA ASP A 44 -11.24 -20.83 -0.16
C ASP A 44 -10.60 -19.54 0.37
N GLN A 45 -10.75 -19.31 1.68
CA GLN A 45 -10.19 -18.18 2.38
C GLN A 45 -8.67 -18.28 2.46
N THR A 46 -8.01 -17.17 2.17
CA THR A 46 -6.54 -17.10 2.06
C THR A 46 -5.96 -15.87 2.75
N ILE A 47 -6.78 -14.86 3.03
CA ILE A 47 -6.37 -13.63 3.70
C ILE A 47 -6.45 -13.84 5.23
N GLY A 48 -5.48 -13.28 5.96
CA GLY A 48 -5.38 -13.45 7.41
C GLY A 48 -4.79 -14.80 7.81
N PHE A 49 -3.90 -15.35 6.98
CA PHE A 49 -3.12 -16.53 7.31
C PHE A 49 -1.64 -16.18 7.30
N LYS A 50 -0.90 -16.73 8.27
CA LYS A 50 0.57 -16.61 8.33
C LYS A 50 1.25 -17.96 8.24
N CYS A 51 2.38 -18.01 7.56
CA CYS A 51 3.26 -19.17 7.61
C CYS A 51 3.93 -19.25 8.99
N THR A 52 3.83 -20.37 9.69
CA THR A 52 4.46 -20.54 11.02
C THR A 52 5.97 -20.70 10.97
N ARG A 53 6.50 -21.21 9.84
CA ARG A 53 7.94 -21.42 9.62
C ARG A 53 8.32 -21.04 8.18
N PRO A 54 8.48 -19.74 7.89
CA PRO A 54 8.78 -19.27 6.54
C PRO A 54 10.25 -19.52 6.15
N ASP A 55 10.48 -19.98 4.91
CA ASP A 55 11.80 -19.94 4.25
C ASP A 55 11.76 -18.86 3.16
N GLU A 56 12.17 -17.65 3.53
CA GLU A 56 12.14 -16.48 2.63
C GLU A 56 13.08 -16.63 1.43
N LYS A 57 14.14 -17.45 1.53
CA LYS A 57 15.08 -17.66 0.42
C LYS A 57 14.48 -18.56 -0.65
N LYS A 58 13.78 -19.60 -0.23
CA LYS A 58 13.12 -20.55 -1.13
C LYS A 58 11.69 -20.15 -1.49
N MET A 59 11.14 -19.15 -0.82
CA MET A 59 9.74 -18.73 -0.97
C MET A 59 8.77 -19.89 -0.71
N ILE A 60 9.00 -20.66 0.36
CA ILE A 60 8.14 -21.78 0.76
C ILE A 60 7.82 -21.74 2.25
N CYS A 61 6.63 -22.24 2.60
CA CYS A 61 6.27 -22.44 4.00
C CYS A 61 6.71 -23.84 4.43
N ASN A 62 7.73 -23.92 5.29
CA ASN A 62 8.17 -25.20 5.84
C ASN A 62 7.26 -25.67 7.00
N GLY A 63 6.32 -24.84 7.44
CA GLY A 63 5.36 -25.17 8.51
C GLY A 63 3.94 -25.15 7.98
N ASP A 64 3.01 -24.76 8.83
CA ASP A 64 1.59 -24.63 8.49
C ASP A 64 1.17 -23.19 8.24
N TRP A 65 0.10 -23.03 7.47
CA TRP A 65 -0.60 -21.76 7.34
C TRP A 65 -1.61 -21.59 8.47
N ALA A 66 -1.23 -20.81 9.50
CA ALA A 66 -2.06 -20.54 10.65
C ALA A 66 -3.02 -19.37 10.38
N ALA A 67 -4.32 -19.60 10.53
CA ALA A 67 -5.33 -18.54 10.46
C ALA A 67 -5.20 -17.54 11.61
N CYS A 68 -5.59 -16.30 11.37
CA CYS A 68 -5.86 -15.35 12.44
C CYS A 68 -7.05 -15.84 13.26
N ARG A 69 -6.83 -16.00 14.57
CA ARG A 69 -7.85 -16.43 15.52
C ARG A 69 -8.09 -15.32 16.55
N PRO A 70 -9.36 -15.05 16.90
CA PRO A 70 -9.65 -14.10 17.95
C PRO A 70 -9.26 -14.67 19.32
N GLY A 71 -9.30 -13.84 20.35
CA GLY A 71 -9.05 -14.25 21.73
C GLY A 71 -9.94 -15.43 22.14
N ALA A 72 -9.37 -16.33 22.95
CA ALA A 72 -10.00 -17.58 23.37
C ALA A 72 -11.34 -17.41 24.13
N THR A 73 -11.60 -16.22 24.66
CA THR A 73 -12.81 -15.88 25.41
C THR A 73 -13.95 -15.37 24.52
N THR A 74 -13.76 -15.31 23.20
CA THR A 74 -14.78 -14.79 22.27
C THR A 74 -15.43 -15.91 21.47
N SER A 75 -16.72 -15.77 21.15
CA SER A 75 -17.44 -16.68 20.24
C SER A 75 -17.16 -16.43 18.75
N ARG A 76 -16.31 -15.45 18.44
CA ARG A 76 -15.96 -15.09 17.07
C ARG A 76 -15.06 -16.16 16.47
N THR A 77 -15.17 -16.33 15.16
CA THR A 77 -14.30 -17.26 14.39
C THR A 77 -13.19 -16.52 13.64
N ARG A 78 -13.26 -15.19 13.60
CA ARG A 78 -12.36 -14.30 12.87
C ARG A 78 -11.86 -13.18 13.78
N CYS A 79 -10.62 -12.78 13.55
CA CYS A 79 -10.01 -11.62 14.20
C CYS A 79 -10.74 -10.31 13.88
N ASP A 80 -10.80 -9.40 14.86
CA ASP A 80 -10.95 -7.98 14.57
C ASP A 80 -9.65 -7.36 14.04
N PHE A 81 -9.69 -6.05 13.74
CA PHE A 81 -8.55 -5.32 13.24
C PHE A 81 -7.34 -5.38 14.18
N GLY A 82 -7.54 -5.21 15.49
CA GLY A 82 -6.45 -5.23 16.47
C GLY A 82 -5.80 -6.61 16.63
N GLU A 83 -6.62 -7.67 16.61
CA GLU A 83 -6.17 -9.06 16.61
C GLU A 83 -5.43 -9.39 15.31
N LEU A 84 -5.90 -8.91 14.16
CA LEU A 84 -5.18 -9.05 12.90
C LEU A 84 -3.84 -8.32 12.96
N MET A 85 -3.77 -7.11 13.53
CA MET A 85 -2.49 -6.40 13.68
C MET A 85 -1.49 -7.21 14.52
N LYS A 86 -1.94 -7.81 15.63
CA LYS A 86 -1.11 -8.72 16.43
C LYS A 86 -0.68 -9.94 15.62
N HIS A 87 -1.57 -10.50 14.82
CA HIS A 87 -1.29 -11.67 13.97
C HIS A 87 -0.20 -11.41 12.92
N LEU A 88 -0.20 -10.22 12.30
CA LEU A 88 0.85 -9.79 11.35
C LEU A 88 2.25 -9.69 11.98
N GLY A 89 2.31 -9.63 13.31
CA GLY A 89 3.53 -9.54 14.10
C GLY A 89 4.01 -8.10 14.31
N LYS A 90 4.81 -7.91 15.37
CA LYS A 90 5.44 -6.62 15.74
C LYS A 90 4.45 -5.47 15.99
N ALA A 91 3.17 -5.76 16.25
CA ALA A 91 2.22 -4.75 16.68
C ALA A 91 2.51 -4.30 18.12
N PRO A 92 2.56 -2.98 18.39
CA PRO A 92 2.64 -2.46 19.74
C PRO A 92 1.49 -2.91 20.64
N THR A 93 1.74 -2.91 21.95
CA THR A 93 0.69 -3.00 22.95
C THR A 93 -0.15 -1.72 22.93
N VAL A 94 -1.46 -1.88 22.90
CA VAL A 94 -2.40 -0.76 23.00
C VAL A 94 -2.58 -0.38 24.46
N ARG A 95 -2.45 0.91 24.77
CA ARG A 95 -2.65 1.44 26.13
C ARG A 95 -4.13 1.35 26.52
N LYS A 96 -4.41 1.29 27.82
CA LYS A 96 -5.79 1.31 28.33
C LYS A 96 -6.49 2.60 27.86
N GLY A 97 -7.71 2.47 27.34
CA GLY A 97 -8.49 3.60 26.80
C GLY A 97 -8.16 3.96 25.35
N ASP A 98 -7.19 3.29 24.74
CA ASP A 98 -6.83 3.47 23.33
C ASP A 98 -7.48 2.39 22.46
N SER A 99 -7.68 2.68 21.17
CA SER A 99 -8.32 1.78 20.21
C SER A 99 -7.58 1.81 18.88
N TRP A 100 -7.37 0.62 18.31
CA TRP A 100 -6.91 0.51 16.93
C TRP A 100 -7.93 1.06 15.93
N VAL A 101 -9.21 0.84 16.19
CA VAL A 101 -10.32 1.15 15.28
C VAL A 101 -10.82 2.56 15.55
N GLY A 102 -10.92 3.36 14.50
CA GLY A 102 -11.63 4.63 14.50
C GLY A 102 -12.99 4.46 13.83
N LEU A 103 -14.06 4.98 14.44
CA LEU A 103 -15.43 4.84 13.95
C LEU A 103 -15.94 6.13 13.30
N ASP A 104 -16.77 5.99 12.27
CA ASP A 104 -17.59 7.07 11.72
C ASP A 104 -18.79 7.38 12.64
N ASP A 105 -19.57 8.39 12.28
CA ASP A 105 -20.72 8.85 13.08
C ASP A 105 -21.87 7.82 13.13
N LYS A 106 -21.79 6.78 12.29
CA LYS A 106 -22.72 5.66 12.22
C LYS A 106 -22.18 4.41 12.93
N GLY A 107 -21.03 4.51 13.60
CA GLY A 107 -20.40 3.39 14.30
C GLY A 107 -19.69 2.38 13.39
N ASN A 108 -19.50 2.68 12.09
CA ASN A 108 -18.71 1.83 11.19
C ASN A 108 -17.23 2.14 11.28
N MET A 109 -16.36 1.18 10.96
CA MET A 109 -14.93 1.43 10.81
C MET A 109 -14.69 2.48 9.70
N ASP A 110 -14.09 3.60 10.11
CA ASP A 110 -13.60 4.64 9.22
C ASP A 110 -12.12 4.40 8.91
N ALA A 111 -11.79 4.34 7.63
CA ALA A 111 -10.45 3.95 7.19
C ALA A 111 -9.37 4.96 7.60
N GLU A 112 -9.68 6.25 7.52
CA GLU A 112 -8.75 7.32 7.84
C GLU A 112 -8.54 7.44 9.36
N LYS A 113 -9.62 7.47 10.15
CA LYS A 113 -9.55 7.50 11.63
C LYS A 113 -8.83 6.25 12.16
N THR A 114 -9.10 5.08 11.58
CA THR A 114 -8.40 3.82 11.94
C THR A 114 -6.91 3.90 11.58
N ALA A 115 -6.57 4.43 10.40
CA ALA A 115 -5.16 4.59 10.02
C ALA A 115 -4.43 5.63 10.90
N LYS A 116 -5.10 6.71 11.31
CA LYS A 116 -4.56 7.70 12.28
C LYS A 116 -4.32 7.06 13.65
N ASN A 117 -5.28 6.28 14.15
CA ASN A 117 -5.14 5.56 15.41
C ASN A 117 -3.98 4.55 15.34
N CYS A 118 -3.92 3.75 14.27
CA CYS A 118 -2.78 2.88 14.01
C CYS A 118 -1.46 3.67 14.04
N TYR A 119 -1.34 4.77 13.29
CA TYR A 119 -0.11 5.55 13.24
C TYR A 119 0.28 6.11 14.61
N ARG A 120 -0.69 6.62 15.38
CA ARG A 120 -0.49 7.11 16.74
C ARG A 120 -0.03 6.00 17.68
N ILE A 121 -0.65 4.81 17.64
CA ILE A 121 -0.26 3.66 18.48
C ILE A 121 1.19 3.26 18.21
N TYR A 122 1.60 3.20 16.94
CA TYR A 122 3.00 2.92 16.59
C TYR A 122 3.95 4.03 17.05
N SER A 123 3.64 5.29 16.77
CA SER A 123 4.53 6.43 17.03
C SER A 123 4.66 6.78 18.52
N THR A 124 3.65 6.47 19.35
CA THR A 124 3.64 6.72 20.80
C THR A 124 3.95 5.49 21.65
N SER A 125 4.25 4.35 21.02
CA SER A 125 4.65 3.14 21.75
C SER A 125 5.99 3.35 22.47
N GLU A 126 6.03 2.98 23.75
CA GLU A 126 7.24 3.09 24.60
C GLU A 126 8.32 2.06 24.25
N GLY A 127 8.01 1.11 23.34
CA GLY A 127 8.97 0.14 22.84
C GLY A 127 9.94 0.73 21.80
N LYS A 128 11.00 -0.02 21.48
CA LYS A 128 12.07 0.34 20.52
C LYS A 128 11.61 0.58 19.07
N ASN A 129 10.32 0.52 18.76
CA ASN A 129 9.79 0.52 17.39
C ASN A 129 8.73 1.62 17.16
N LYS A 130 9.15 2.89 17.18
CA LYS A 130 8.29 4.06 16.89
C LYS A 130 7.80 4.18 15.44
N ASN A 131 8.18 3.23 14.57
CA ASN A 131 7.88 3.27 13.14
C ASN A 131 6.87 2.19 12.76
N VAL A 132 5.96 2.51 11.83
CA VAL A 132 5.03 1.54 11.25
C VAL A 132 5.81 0.64 10.30
N LYS A 133 6.31 -0.52 10.78
CA LYS A 133 7.07 -1.42 9.91
C LYS A 133 6.18 -2.08 8.86
N ASN A 134 6.71 -2.37 7.68
CA ASN A 134 6.01 -3.26 6.75
C ASN A 134 5.88 -4.65 7.37
N PHE A 135 4.75 -5.31 7.15
CA PHE A 135 4.59 -6.72 7.47
C PHE A 135 5.07 -7.55 6.27
N PRO A 136 5.69 -8.72 6.51
CA PRO A 136 5.98 -9.66 5.44
C PRO A 136 4.68 -10.17 4.79
N PRO A 137 4.58 -10.26 3.45
CA PRO A 137 3.42 -10.82 2.75
C PRO A 137 2.94 -12.18 3.27
N HIS A 138 3.87 -13.07 3.59
CA HIS A 138 3.59 -14.42 4.11
C HIS A 138 3.00 -14.41 5.54
N ASN A 139 2.86 -13.25 6.17
CA ASN A 139 2.12 -13.08 7.42
C ASN A 139 0.66 -12.65 7.21
N ALA A 140 0.28 -12.27 5.99
CA ALA A 140 -1.02 -11.69 5.68
C ALA A 140 -1.85 -12.52 4.70
N LEU A 141 -1.20 -13.24 3.78
CA LEU A 141 -1.84 -13.94 2.68
C LEU A 141 -1.11 -15.27 2.40
N ARG A 142 -1.86 -16.37 2.29
CA ARG A 142 -1.30 -17.68 1.93
C ARG A 142 -0.49 -17.63 0.63
N ASP A 143 0.59 -18.40 0.60
CA ASP A 143 1.46 -18.64 -0.55
C ASP A 143 1.89 -17.35 -1.26
N THR A 144 2.26 -16.32 -0.49
CA THR A 144 2.62 -15.01 -1.02
C THR A 144 3.86 -14.48 -0.32
N TRP A 145 4.87 -14.09 -1.10
CA TRP A 145 6.20 -13.75 -0.58
C TRP A 145 6.63 -12.34 -0.91
N GLU A 146 6.30 -11.89 -2.11
CA GLU A 146 6.71 -10.57 -2.60
C GLU A 146 5.61 -9.53 -2.38
N TYR A 147 6.00 -8.30 -2.02
CA TYR A 147 5.00 -7.27 -1.64
C TYR A 147 4.14 -6.80 -2.83
N ASN A 148 4.74 -6.68 -4.01
CA ASN A 148 3.99 -6.39 -5.24
C ASN A 148 3.03 -7.52 -5.61
N GLU A 149 3.46 -8.77 -5.43
CA GLU A 149 2.61 -9.95 -5.63
C GLU A 149 1.44 -9.94 -4.66
N TYR A 150 1.69 -9.62 -3.40
CA TYR A 150 0.66 -9.46 -2.36
C TYR A 150 -0.42 -8.45 -2.76
N ILE A 151 -0.04 -7.25 -3.20
CA ILE A 151 -1.01 -6.23 -3.65
C ILE A 151 -1.90 -6.78 -4.78
N MET A 152 -1.30 -7.49 -5.74
CA MET A 152 -2.01 -8.06 -6.88
C MET A 152 -2.93 -9.23 -6.47
N LYS A 153 -2.45 -10.16 -5.65
CA LYS A 153 -3.23 -11.31 -5.17
C LYS A 153 -4.38 -10.88 -4.27
N LEU A 154 -4.14 -9.94 -3.35
CA LEU A 154 -5.17 -9.38 -2.47
C LEU A 154 -6.32 -8.78 -3.28
N SER A 155 -5.99 -7.91 -4.25
CA SER A 155 -6.99 -7.32 -5.14
C SER A 155 -7.71 -8.36 -5.99
N THR A 156 -7.00 -9.38 -6.47
CA THR A 156 -7.60 -10.45 -7.28
C THR A 156 -8.64 -11.22 -6.46
N LYS A 157 -8.33 -11.58 -5.21
CA LYS A 157 -9.28 -12.23 -4.30
C LYS A 157 -10.52 -11.37 -4.05
N VAL A 158 -10.35 -10.07 -3.77
CA VAL A 158 -11.45 -9.14 -3.57
C VAL A 158 -12.31 -8.97 -4.83
N ASN A 159 -11.69 -8.93 -6.02
CA ASN A 159 -12.40 -8.85 -7.31
C ASN A 159 -13.16 -10.14 -7.64
N ASN A 160 -12.63 -11.30 -7.29
CA ASN A 160 -13.35 -12.57 -7.46
C ASN A 160 -14.58 -12.61 -6.55
N ALA A 161 -14.41 -12.25 -5.27
CA ALA A 161 -15.53 -12.16 -4.32
C ALA A 161 -16.59 -11.13 -4.76
N TYR A 162 -16.20 -10.03 -5.42
CA TYR A 162 -17.15 -9.09 -6.00
C TYR A 162 -18.09 -9.78 -7.01
N ARG A 163 -17.53 -10.59 -7.91
CA ARG A 163 -18.31 -11.23 -8.97
C ARG A 163 -19.30 -12.26 -8.45
N THR A 164 -19.00 -12.88 -7.29
CA THR A 164 -19.79 -13.98 -6.75
C THR A 164 -20.69 -13.59 -5.58
N HIS A 165 -20.33 -12.57 -4.81
CA HIS A 165 -20.99 -12.25 -3.53
C HIS A 165 -21.52 -10.82 -3.42
N LYS A 166 -21.31 -9.96 -4.45
CA LYS A 166 -21.81 -8.59 -4.41
C LYS A 166 -23.34 -8.56 -4.48
N THR A 167 -23.92 -7.85 -3.53
CA THR A 167 -25.33 -7.50 -3.41
C THR A 167 -25.44 -6.01 -3.12
N GLU A 168 -26.64 -5.44 -3.20
CA GLU A 168 -26.84 -4.03 -2.83
C GLU A 168 -26.59 -3.77 -1.33
N ALA A 169 -26.87 -4.75 -0.46
CA ALA A 169 -26.67 -4.61 0.98
C ALA A 169 -25.18 -4.54 1.36
N ASN A 170 -24.31 -5.27 0.67
CA ASN A 170 -22.89 -5.37 1.00
C ASN A 170 -21.94 -4.65 0.02
N LYS A 171 -22.45 -3.98 -1.03
CA LYS A 171 -21.61 -3.25 -2.02
C LYS A 171 -20.60 -2.28 -1.40
N HIS A 172 -20.96 -1.72 -0.24
CA HIS A 172 -20.14 -0.79 0.53
C HIS A 172 -18.78 -1.37 0.93
N LEU A 173 -18.65 -2.70 1.06
CA LEU A 173 -17.37 -3.35 1.39
C LEU A 173 -16.32 -3.07 0.30
N TRP A 174 -16.71 -3.20 -0.96
CA TRP A 174 -15.83 -2.95 -2.10
C TRP A 174 -15.56 -1.47 -2.33
N GLU A 175 -16.57 -0.62 -2.10
CA GLU A 175 -16.41 0.84 -2.16
C GLU A 175 -15.37 1.31 -1.14
N ARG A 176 -15.48 0.87 0.13
CA ARG A 176 -14.49 1.18 1.18
C ARG A 176 -13.10 0.65 0.85
N PHE A 177 -13.01 -0.55 0.29
CA PHE A 177 -11.74 -1.15 -0.14
C PHE A 177 -11.06 -0.32 -1.25
N ASP A 178 -11.81 0.11 -2.27
CA ASP A 178 -11.26 0.90 -3.37
C ASP A 178 -10.93 2.33 -2.97
N ASP A 179 -11.74 2.93 -2.09
CA ASP A 179 -11.47 4.24 -1.49
C ASP A 179 -10.19 4.22 -0.65
N THR A 180 -10.02 3.22 0.22
CA THR A 180 -8.80 3.06 1.03
C THR A 180 -7.57 2.86 0.13
N ARG A 181 -7.70 2.08 -0.95
CA ARG A 181 -6.64 1.95 -1.97
C ARG A 181 -6.29 3.29 -2.63
N ALA A 182 -7.29 4.10 -2.96
CA ALA A 182 -7.05 5.43 -3.53
C ALA A 182 -6.27 6.33 -2.55
N LYS A 183 -6.67 6.32 -1.26
CA LYS A 183 -5.94 7.02 -0.18
C LYS A 183 -4.49 6.52 -0.03
N ILE A 184 -4.23 5.21 -0.17
CA ILE A 184 -2.85 4.67 -0.19
C ILE A 184 -2.06 5.26 -1.35
N GLY A 185 -2.64 5.35 -2.55
CA GLY A 185 -2.00 5.94 -3.71
C GLY A 185 -1.57 7.39 -3.47
N VAL A 186 -2.45 8.20 -2.87
CA VAL A 186 -2.17 9.59 -2.49
C VAL A 186 -1.07 9.65 -1.44
N ALA A 187 -1.18 8.89 -0.34
CA ALA A 187 -0.21 8.89 0.73
C ALA A 187 1.19 8.45 0.25
N ARG A 188 1.26 7.43 -0.61
CA ARG A 188 2.51 7.00 -1.26
C ARG A 188 3.10 8.11 -2.13
N ALA A 189 2.30 8.74 -2.99
CA ALA A 189 2.78 9.82 -3.83
C ALA A 189 3.33 10.99 -2.99
N ALA A 190 2.63 11.37 -1.93
CA ALA A 190 3.04 12.44 -1.03
C ALA A 190 4.32 12.11 -0.25
N ASP A 191 4.48 10.88 0.28
CA ASP A 191 5.70 10.49 1.00
C ASP A 191 6.92 10.42 0.08
N HIS A 192 6.71 10.14 -1.21
CA HIS A 192 7.75 10.08 -2.24
C HIS A 192 8.15 11.46 -2.76
N ALA A 193 7.21 12.40 -2.79
CA ALA A 193 7.32 13.66 -3.51
C ALA A 193 8.45 14.59 -3.06
N PRO A 194 8.75 14.80 -1.75
CA PRO A 194 9.83 15.71 -1.36
C PRO A 194 11.18 15.35 -1.98
N TYR A 195 11.47 14.05 -2.13
CA TYR A 195 12.70 13.57 -2.75
C TYR A 195 12.69 13.79 -4.26
N LEU A 196 11.56 13.52 -4.92
CA LEU A 196 11.43 13.72 -6.37
C LEU A 196 11.45 15.21 -6.75
N ILE A 197 10.79 16.07 -5.97
CA ILE A 197 10.77 17.52 -6.17
C ILE A 197 12.19 18.07 -6.00
N LYS A 198 12.90 17.64 -4.96
CA LYS A 198 14.30 18.05 -4.76
C LYS A 198 15.17 17.64 -5.94
N GLU A 199 15.13 16.38 -6.36
CA GLU A 199 15.90 15.92 -7.52
C GLU A 199 15.53 16.70 -8.80
N ALA A 200 14.25 16.99 -9.01
CA ALA A 200 13.78 17.75 -10.16
C ALA A 200 14.34 19.18 -10.15
N ILE A 201 14.31 19.87 -9.01
CA ILE A 201 14.88 21.22 -8.86
C ILE A 201 16.40 21.17 -9.12
N ASP A 202 17.10 20.22 -8.50
CA ASP A 202 18.57 20.12 -8.58
C ASP A 202 19.05 19.81 -10.01
N LYS A 203 18.26 19.06 -10.80
CA LYS A 203 18.66 18.63 -12.15
C LYS A 203 18.12 19.50 -13.29
N LEU A 204 16.93 20.06 -13.15
CA LEU A 204 16.33 20.90 -14.19
C LEU A 204 16.74 22.38 -14.04
N GLY A 205 17.14 22.80 -12.84
CA GLY A 205 17.48 24.19 -12.54
C GLY A 205 16.27 25.07 -12.26
N ALA A 206 16.52 26.27 -11.75
CA ALA A 206 15.49 27.20 -11.28
C ALA A 206 14.59 27.75 -12.40
N ASP A 207 15.09 27.83 -13.63
CA ASP A 207 14.35 28.40 -14.77
C ASP A 207 13.35 27.41 -15.40
N PHE A 208 13.46 26.12 -15.06
CA PHE A 208 12.53 25.11 -15.56
C PHE A 208 11.20 25.22 -14.81
N PRO A 209 10.04 25.29 -15.50
CA PRO A 209 8.73 25.47 -14.88
C PRO A 209 8.23 24.17 -14.22
N LEU A 210 8.86 23.79 -13.11
CA LEU A 210 8.47 22.61 -12.34
C LEU A 210 7.11 22.86 -11.69
N LYS A 211 6.09 22.16 -12.20
CA LYS A 211 4.74 22.23 -11.66
C LYS A 211 4.47 21.14 -10.65
N ARG A 212 3.71 21.53 -9.62
CA ARG A 212 3.33 20.67 -8.51
C ARG A 212 1.83 20.41 -8.56
N GLN A 213 1.45 19.16 -8.33
CA GLN A 213 0.08 18.74 -8.16
C GLN A 213 -0.25 18.75 -6.67
N ASP A 214 -1.32 19.44 -6.29
CA ASP A 214 -1.89 19.36 -4.94
C ASP A 214 -2.53 17.99 -4.70
N LEU A 215 -2.16 17.35 -3.59
CA LEU A 215 -2.66 16.06 -3.14
C LEU A 215 -3.56 16.18 -1.90
N GLY A 216 -3.84 17.40 -1.44
CA GLY A 216 -4.63 17.70 -0.26
C GLY A 216 -3.77 17.87 0.99
N LYS A 217 -4.37 17.68 2.17
CA LYS A 217 -3.67 17.78 3.46
C LYS A 217 -3.35 16.40 4.01
N ASN A 218 -2.17 16.26 4.59
CA ASN A 218 -1.79 15.07 5.33
C ASN A 218 -2.76 14.88 6.51
N PRO A 219 -3.48 13.75 6.59
CA PRO A 219 -4.50 13.56 7.62
C PRO A 219 -3.96 13.54 9.05
N VAL A 220 -2.68 13.25 9.25
CA VAL A 220 -2.02 13.17 10.56
C VAL A 220 -1.42 14.52 10.96
N THR A 221 -0.71 15.19 10.06
CA THR A 221 0.05 16.41 10.38
C THR A 221 -0.69 17.69 10.01
N GLY A 222 -1.73 17.62 9.18
CA GLY A 222 -2.43 18.78 8.63
C GLY A 222 -1.65 19.57 7.57
N MET A 223 -0.39 19.20 7.30
CA MET A 223 0.47 19.88 6.32
C MET A 223 0.01 19.58 4.89
N PRO A 224 0.15 20.53 3.95
CA PRO A 224 -0.10 20.27 2.54
C PRO A 224 0.74 19.10 2.01
N GLN A 225 0.15 18.34 1.09
CA GLN A 225 0.79 17.26 0.36
C GLN A 225 0.77 17.62 -1.12
N GLU A 226 1.88 17.35 -1.80
CA GLU A 226 2.03 17.66 -3.22
C GLU A 226 2.91 16.60 -3.89
N THR A 227 2.93 16.59 -5.22
CA THR A 227 3.88 15.82 -6.01
C THR A 227 4.23 16.56 -7.29
N VAL A 228 5.19 16.07 -8.07
CA VAL A 228 5.51 16.67 -9.37
C VAL A 228 4.42 16.34 -10.38
N ASP A 229 3.86 17.35 -11.03
CA ASP A 229 3.00 17.20 -12.21
C ASP A 229 3.86 17.21 -13.47
N TRP A 230 4.37 16.05 -13.87
CA TRP A 230 5.20 15.95 -15.07
C TRP A 230 4.48 16.34 -16.36
N LYS A 231 3.15 16.19 -16.41
CA LYS A 231 2.37 16.54 -17.59
C LYS A 231 2.31 18.05 -17.72
N LEU A 232 1.90 18.75 -16.67
CA LEU A 232 1.82 20.21 -16.68
C LEU A 232 3.21 20.85 -16.78
N THR A 233 4.21 20.28 -16.10
CA THR A 233 5.61 20.70 -16.21
C THR A 233 6.11 20.64 -17.66
N ALA A 234 5.81 19.56 -18.39
CA ALA A 234 6.19 19.44 -19.80
C ALA A 234 5.44 20.42 -20.71
N LEU A 235 4.15 20.66 -20.44
CA LEU A 235 3.33 21.61 -21.19
C LEU A 235 3.87 23.05 -21.03
N GLU A 236 4.13 23.48 -19.80
CA GLU A 236 4.64 24.83 -19.56
C GLU A 236 6.07 25.04 -20.06
N ALA A 237 6.92 24.00 -19.96
CA ALA A 237 8.26 24.08 -20.53
C ALA A 237 8.20 24.28 -22.05
N LYS A 238 7.26 23.62 -22.73
CA LYS A 238 7.00 23.82 -24.15
C LYS A 238 6.50 25.24 -24.44
N GLU A 239 5.56 25.76 -23.65
CA GLU A 239 5.03 27.12 -23.82
C GLU A 239 6.10 28.20 -23.60
N LYS A 240 7.04 27.98 -22.67
CA LYS A 240 8.21 28.84 -22.46
C LYS A 240 9.32 28.69 -23.50
N GLY A 241 9.15 27.82 -24.50
CA GLY A 241 10.14 27.59 -25.54
C GLY A 241 11.41 26.87 -25.07
N ILE A 242 11.35 26.12 -23.95
CA ILE A 242 12.50 25.36 -23.46
C ILE A 242 12.75 24.16 -24.41
N PRO A 243 13.88 24.14 -25.13
CA PRO A 243 14.17 23.03 -26.04
C PRO A 243 14.38 21.74 -25.25
N ASN A 244 14.00 20.61 -25.85
CA ASN A 244 14.23 19.27 -25.30
C ASN A 244 13.64 19.01 -23.90
N ALA A 245 12.64 19.78 -23.47
CA ALA A 245 12.02 19.66 -22.14
C ALA A 245 11.63 18.21 -21.76
N SER A 246 11.01 17.46 -22.68
CA SER A 246 10.65 16.06 -22.44
C SER A 246 11.85 15.13 -22.26
N ALA A 247 12.96 15.39 -22.96
CA ALA A 247 14.18 14.62 -22.81
C ALA A 247 14.86 14.88 -21.46
N GLU A 248 14.89 16.14 -21.01
CA GLU A 248 15.43 16.50 -19.69
C GLU A 248 14.57 15.91 -18.56
N ILE A 249 13.24 15.99 -18.64
CA ILE A 249 12.34 15.32 -17.68
C ILE A 249 12.57 13.80 -17.66
N SER A 250 12.74 13.19 -18.83
CA SER A 250 13.04 11.76 -18.95
C SER A 250 14.39 11.42 -18.30
N LYS A 251 15.41 12.26 -18.48
CA LYS A 251 16.73 12.09 -17.86
C LYS A 251 16.66 12.17 -16.33
N VAL A 252 15.92 13.13 -15.78
CA VAL A 252 15.69 13.23 -14.33
C VAL A 252 14.99 12.00 -13.80
N THR A 253 13.86 11.63 -14.41
CA THR A 253 13.06 10.50 -13.91
C THR A 253 13.81 9.18 -14.06
N SER A 254 14.46 8.92 -15.18
CA SER A 254 15.27 7.71 -15.37
C SER A 254 16.46 7.65 -14.41
N GLY A 255 17.16 8.77 -14.19
CA GLY A 255 18.26 8.90 -13.24
C GLY A 255 17.84 8.72 -11.78
N PHE A 256 16.65 9.18 -11.42
CA PHE A 256 16.12 9.02 -10.06
C PHE A 256 15.67 7.58 -9.75
N TYR A 257 15.16 6.87 -10.75
CA TYR A 257 14.65 5.50 -10.61
C TYR A 257 15.64 4.43 -11.10
N ILE A 258 16.94 4.61 -10.83
CA ILE A 258 17.99 3.65 -11.19
C ILE A 258 18.14 2.50 -10.18
N LYS A 259 18.92 1.49 -10.58
CA LYS A 259 19.53 0.52 -9.67
C LYS A 259 20.73 1.14 -8.95
N ASP A 260 21.04 0.67 -7.75
CA ASP A 260 22.25 1.02 -7.04
C ASP A 260 23.50 0.40 -7.67
N LYS A 261 24.67 0.68 -7.08
CA LYS A 261 25.97 0.21 -7.58
C LYS A 261 26.11 -1.32 -7.61
N ASP A 262 25.33 -2.03 -6.80
CA ASP A 262 25.31 -3.50 -6.74
C ASP A 262 24.27 -4.10 -7.70
N GLY A 263 23.65 -3.27 -8.55
CA GLY A 263 22.59 -3.70 -9.47
C GLY A 263 21.26 -3.99 -8.78
N LYS A 264 21.09 -3.64 -7.51
CA LYS A 264 19.83 -3.82 -6.77
C LYS A 264 18.93 -2.60 -6.97
N PRO A 265 17.59 -2.76 -6.94
CA PRO A 265 16.70 -1.61 -7.06
C PRO A 265 16.91 -0.59 -5.92
N SER A 266 17.09 0.69 -6.28
CA SER A 266 17.15 1.79 -5.32
C SER A 266 15.85 1.92 -4.52
N SER A 267 15.90 2.65 -3.40
CA SER A 267 14.69 2.93 -2.60
C SER A 267 13.59 3.60 -3.43
N ALA A 268 13.96 4.60 -4.24
CA ALA A 268 13.05 5.30 -5.13
C ALA A 268 12.42 4.35 -6.17
N LEU A 269 13.22 3.47 -6.77
CA LEU A 269 12.71 2.48 -7.72
C LEU A 269 11.77 1.45 -7.05
N LYS A 270 12.11 0.95 -5.86
CA LYS A 270 11.24 0.05 -5.09
C LYS A 270 9.91 0.73 -4.75
N HIS A 271 9.96 1.97 -4.31
CA HIS A 271 8.75 2.75 -4.00
C HIS A 271 7.87 2.95 -5.23
N LEU A 272 8.47 3.32 -6.37
CA LEU A 272 7.76 3.44 -7.65
C LEU A 272 7.11 2.12 -8.09
N GLN A 273 7.79 0.98 -7.90
CA GLN A 273 7.24 -0.34 -8.23
C GLN A 273 5.96 -0.62 -7.42
N VAL A 274 5.95 -0.31 -6.12
CA VAL A 274 4.77 -0.47 -5.27
C VAL A 274 3.63 0.48 -5.68
N MET A 275 3.93 1.76 -5.95
CA MET A 275 2.93 2.70 -6.47
C MET A 275 2.30 2.21 -7.79
N ARG A 276 3.11 1.65 -8.69
CA ARG A 276 2.64 1.06 -9.95
C ARG A 276 1.75 -0.16 -9.72
N SER A 277 2.03 -0.98 -8.71
CA SER A 277 1.16 -2.11 -8.33
C SER A 277 -0.22 -1.62 -7.88
N TYR A 278 -0.30 -0.59 -7.03
CA TYR A 278 -1.57 0.02 -6.64
C TYR A 278 -2.34 0.63 -7.82
N LYS A 279 -1.65 1.32 -8.73
CA LYS A 279 -2.25 1.84 -9.96
C LYS A 279 -2.82 0.71 -10.83
N ARG A 280 -2.04 -0.35 -11.06
CA ARG A 280 -2.49 -1.51 -11.84
C ARG A 280 -3.71 -2.19 -11.23
N VAL A 281 -3.75 -2.30 -9.90
CA VAL A 281 -4.95 -2.77 -9.19
C VAL A 281 -6.15 -1.89 -9.48
N ALA A 282 -6.00 -0.56 -9.43
CA ALA A 282 -7.09 0.37 -9.76
C ALA A 282 -7.62 0.18 -11.18
N ASP A 283 -6.73 0.12 -12.16
CA ASP A 283 -7.08 -0.06 -13.58
C ASP A 283 -7.80 -1.42 -13.79
N ARG A 284 -7.29 -2.50 -13.17
CA ARG A 284 -7.92 -3.83 -13.22
C ARG A 284 -9.29 -3.87 -12.56
N THR A 285 -9.45 -3.24 -11.39
CA THR A 285 -10.74 -3.19 -10.70
C THR A 285 -11.78 -2.49 -11.57
N GLN A 286 -11.43 -1.36 -12.21
CA GLN A 286 -12.35 -0.67 -13.12
C GLN A 286 -12.75 -1.57 -14.30
N SER A 287 -11.79 -2.26 -14.92
CA SER A 287 -12.10 -3.20 -16.02
C SER A 287 -12.93 -4.40 -15.56
N CYS A 288 -12.65 -4.96 -14.38
CA CYS A 288 -13.30 -6.18 -13.90
C CYS A 288 -14.74 -5.96 -13.41
N ARG A 289 -15.09 -4.74 -13.02
CA ARG A 289 -16.37 -4.43 -12.35
C ARG A 289 -17.28 -3.47 -13.11
N ARG A 290 -16.81 -2.81 -14.17
CA ARG A 290 -17.65 -1.95 -15.04
C ARG A 290 -18.34 -2.71 -16.18
N GLY A 291 -18.03 -3.99 -16.38
CA GLY A 291 -18.64 -4.84 -17.41
C GLY A 291 -19.80 -5.72 -16.94
N HIS A 292 -20.30 -5.51 -15.73
CA HIS A 292 -21.40 -6.21 -15.07
C HIS A 292 -22.25 -5.21 -14.30
#